data_AF-A0A0F9GYF4-F1
#
_entry.id   AF-A0A0F9GYF4-F1
#
_cell.length_a   1.000
_cell.length_b   1.000
_cell.length_c   1.000
_cell.angle_alpha   90.00
_cell.angle_beta   90.00
_cell.angle_gamma   90.00
#
_symmetry.space_group_name_H-M   'P 1'
#
loop_
_entity.id
_entity.type
_entity.pdbx_description
1 polymer ?
#
loop_
_entity_poly.entity_id
_entity_poly.type
_entity_poly.pdbx_seq_one_letter_code
_entity_poly.pdbx_strand_id
1 'polypeptide(L)'
;TTQAIIGSDGILQHREKYENCGECVFYRKPDVCRIVEGPVADDQVCNWIQGRTGDKEDEEKRKYTVDDVRAFVWGLMVRQPFSHKVVDVEHTTEGWLILIEDTADPPHYFSLSLPFYIEHTSLEHHHTQEEVDSITRTGKEMDFKPPVNFEEASQLYSTGELTTEAFEPFRRAHDAERSK
;
A
#
# COMPACT_ATOMS: atom_id res chain seq x y z
N THR A 1 -10.22 -27.72 -6.67
CA THR A 1 -8.76 -27.46 -6.66
C THR A 1 -8.59 -25.96 -6.73
N THR A 2 -8.25 -25.31 -5.62
CA THR A 2 -8.15 -23.85 -5.56
C THR A 2 -6.74 -23.46 -5.97
N GLN A 3 -6.60 -22.64 -7.00
CA GLN A 3 -5.29 -22.21 -7.50
C GLN A 3 -4.59 -21.32 -6.47
N ALA A 4 -3.31 -21.61 -6.24
CA ALA A 4 -2.44 -20.82 -5.40
C ALA A 4 -2.18 -19.44 -6.02
N ILE A 5 -2.34 -18.38 -5.22
CA ILE A 5 -1.87 -17.04 -5.58
C ILE A 5 -0.45 -16.91 -5.01
N ILE A 6 0.54 -16.63 -5.85
CA ILE A 6 1.93 -16.42 -5.43
C ILE A 6 2.17 -14.91 -5.41
N GLY A 7 2.60 -14.38 -4.27
CA GLY A 7 2.94 -12.97 -4.08
C GLY A 7 4.19 -12.55 -4.85
N SER A 8 4.42 -11.24 -4.94
CA SER A 8 5.55 -10.62 -5.65
C SER A 8 6.92 -10.97 -5.07
N ASP A 9 6.97 -11.52 -3.86
CA ASP A 9 8.13 -12.05 -3.16
C ASP A 9 8.39 -13.56 -3.44
N GLY A 10 7.54 -14.20 -4.26
CA GLY A 10 7.61 -15.62 -4.57
C GLY A 10 6.99 -16.53 -3.50
N ILE A 11 6.32 -15.98 -2.48
CA ILE A 11 5.67 -16.73 -1.41
C ILE A 11 4.21 -16.98 -1.77
N LEU A 12 3.72 -18.20 -1.54
CA LEU A 12 2.29 -18.52 -1.67
C LEU A 12 1.47 -17.66 -0.70
N GLN A 13 0.67 -16.73 -1.24
CA GLN A 13 -0.25 -15.92 -0.47
C GLN A 13 -1.60 -16.62 -0.40
N HIS A 14 -2.01 -16.93 0.82
CA HIS A 14 -3.29 -17.56 1.12
C HIS A 14 -4.27 -16.58 1.77
N ARG A 15 -4.30 -15.32 1.31
CA ARG A 15 -4.86 -14.18 2.06
C ARG A 15 -6.31 -14.34 2.53
N GLU A 16 -7.21 -15.03 1.83
CA GLU A 16 -8.63 -15.07 2.24
C GLU A 16 -9.04 -16.26 3.12
N LYS A 17 -8.15 -17.24 3.36
CA LYS A 17 -8.54 -18.52 4.00
C LYS A 17 -7.90 -18.81 5.35
N TYR A 18 -7.16 -17.84 5.90
CA TYR A 18 -6.32 -18.05 7.08
C TYR A 18 -6.33 -16.86 8.06
N GLU A 19 -7.14 -15.83 7.84
CA GLU A 19 -7.15 -14.64 8.70
C GLU A 19 -7.69 -14.96 10.10
N ASN A 20 -8.71 -15.82 10.18
CA ASN A 20 -9.31 -16.30 11.41
C ASN A 20 -8.64 -17.59 11.91
N CYS A 21 -8.34 -17.66 13.21
CA CYS A 21 -7.65 -18.80 13.82
C CYS A 21 -8.38 -20.14 13.55
N GLY A 22 -9.71 -20.15 13.48
CA GLY A 22 -10.53 -21.34 13.23
C GLY A 22 -10.21 -22.10 11.94
N GLU A 23 -9.69 -21.41 10.92
CA GLU A 23 -9.32 -21.99 9.63
C GLU A 23 -7.79 -22.14 9.46
N CYS A 24 -7.02 -21.71 10.48
CA CYS A 24 -5.57 -21.71 10.48
C CYS A 24 -4.98 -23.08 10.87
N VAL A 25 -3.99 -23.58 10.11
CA VAL A 25 -3.30 -24.88 10.38
C VAL A 25 -2.57 -24.93 11.73
N PHE A 26 -2.29 -23.77 12.33
CA PHE A 26 -1.60 -23.64 13.61
C PHE A 26 -2.55 -23.63 14.81
N TYR A 27 -3.86 -23.48 14.58
CA TYR A 27 -4.88 -23.52 15.61
C TYR A 27 -5.30 -24.96 15.92
N ARG A 28 -5.53 -25.22 17.20
CA ARG A 28 -6.07 -26.48 17.73
C ARG A 28 -7.25 -26.14 18.62
N LYS A 29 -8.42 -26.66 18.26
CA LYS A 29 -9.62 -26.56 19.08
C LYS A 29 -9.34 -27.07 20.51
N PRO A 30 -9.92 -26.42 21.54
CA PRO A 30 -10.89 -25.33 21.45
C PRO A 30 -10.31 -23.90 21.45
N ASP A 31 -9.03 -23.70 21.75
CA ASP A 31 -8.48 -22.36 22.00
C ASP A 31 -6.93 -22.26 21.90
N VAL A 32 -6.23 -23.27 21.36
CA VAL A 32 -4.76 -23.33 21.42
C VAL A 32 -4.12 -22.95 20.08
N CYS A 33 -3.26 -21.94 20.05
CA CYS A 33 -2.38 -21.64 18.90
C CYS A 33 -0.95 -22.15 19.13
N ARG A 34 -0.28 -22.64 18.09
CA ARG A 34 1.15 -23.04 18.19
C ARG A 34 2.15 -21.90 18.09
N ILE A 35 1.69 -20.71 17.69
CA ILE A 35 2.55 -19.56 17.37
C ILE A 35 2.23 -18.34 18.26
N VAL A 36 0.96 -18.16 18.63
CA VAL A 36 0.51 -17.07 19.51
C VAL A 36 0.37 -17.62 20.93
N GLU A 37 0.95 -16.92 21.92
CA GLU A 37 0.81 -17.31 23.34
C GLU A 37 -0.56 -16.91 23.89
N GLY A 38 -1.20 -17.84 24.62
CA GLY A 38 -2.50 -17.63 25.27
C GLY A 38 -3.68 -18.30 24.54
N PRO A 39 -4.88 -18.27 25.15
CA PRO A 39 -6.09 -18.77 24.52
C PRO A 39 -6.49 -17.85 23.36
N VAL A 40 -6.79 -18.43 22.20
CA VAL A 40 -7.27 -17.70 21.01
C VAL A 40 -8.67 -18.18 20.62
N ALA A 41 -9.55 -17.26 20.22
CA ALA A 41 -10.90 -17.62 19.73
C ALA A 41 -10.86 -18.07 18.26
N ASP A 42 -11.86 -18.83 17.81
CA ASP A 42 -11.92 -19.33 16.44
C ASP A 42 -12.17 -18.22 15.40
N ASP A 43 -12.89 -17.17 15.78
CA ASP A 43 -13.13 -15.97 14.99
C ASP A 43 -12.02 -14.90 15.12
N GLN A 44 -11.04 -15.12 16.00
CA GLN A 44 -9.96 -14.17 16.24
C GLN A 44 -9.06 -14.04 15.00
N VAL A 45 -8.82 -12.79 14.58
CA VAL A 45 -7.85 -12.46 13.54
C VAL A 45 -6.43 -12.61 14.07
N CYS A 46 -5.58 -13.33 13.35
CA CYS A 46 -4.23 -13.65 13.82
C CYS A 46 -3.25 -12.48 13.63
N ASN A 47 -2.89 -11.80 14.72
CA ASN A 47 -1.88 -10.72 14.74
C ASN A 47 -0.55 -11.15 14.10
N TRP A 48 -0.15 -12.42 14.24
CA TRP A 48 1.08 -12.95 13.65
C TRP A 48 1.04 -12.99 12.11
N ILE A 49 -0.13 -13.30 11.52
CA ILE A 49 -0.32 -13.27 10.05
C ILE A 49 -0.33 -11.83 9.53
N GLN A 50 -0.66 -10.86 10.38
CA GLN A 50 -0.57 -9.42 10.11
C GLN A 50 0.80 -8.81 10.47
N GLY A 51 1.79 -9.61 10.86
CA GLY A 51 3.12 -9.09 11.20
C GLY A 51 3.22 -8.32 12.53
N ARG A 52 2.13 -8.27 13.32
CA ARG A 52 2.07 -7.63 14.64
C ARG A 52 2.58 -8.60 15.72
N THR A 53 3.52 -8.15 16.53
CA THR A 53 4.14 -8.99 17.58
C THR A 53 3.40 -8.92 18.91
N GLY A 54 2.53 -7.91 19.09
CA GLY A 54 1.85 -7.64 20.37
C GLY A 54 2.75 -6.96 21.41
N ASP A 55 4.05 -6.82 21.11
CA ASP A 55 4.99 -6.00 21.88
C ASP A 55 5.07 -4.61 21.25
N LYS A 56 4.51 -3.63 21.96
CA LYS A 56 4.47 -2.23 21.49
C LYS A 56 5.85 -1.63 21.26
N GLU A 57 6.87 -2.04 22.02
CA GLU A 57 8.22 -1.50 21.88
C GLU A 57 8.92 -2.07 20.64
N ASP A 58 8.72 -3.36 20.36
CA ASP A 58 9.22 -4.01 19.14
C ASP A 58 8.51 -3.48 17.89
N GLU A 59 7.18 -3.33 17.93
CA GLU A 59 6.39 -2.77 16.82
C GLU A 59 6.81 -1.34 16.50
N GLU A 60 7.03 -0.49 17.52
CA GLU A 60 7.46 0.88 17.29
C GLU A 60 8.86 0.96 16.65
N LYS A 61 9.77 0.04 17.00
CA LYS A 61 11.12 -0.04 16.40
C LYS A 61 11.11 -0.47 14.93
N ARG A 62 10.05 -1.14 14.47
CA ARG A 62 9.90 -1.58 13.08
C ARG A 62 9.31 -0.51 12.17
N LYS A 63 8.71 0.53 12.75
CA LYS A 63 8.17 1.65 11.97
C LYS A 63 9.30 2.45 11.33
N TYR A 64 9.19 2.64 10.03
CA TYR A 64 10.06 3.57 9.32
C TYR A 64 9.65 5.02 9.60
N THR A 65 10.54 5.94 9.24
CA THR A 65 10.32 7.38 9.33
C THR A 65 10.30 8.01 7.93
N VAL A 66 9.60 9.14 7.81
CA VAL A 66 9.49 9.89 6.55
C VAL A 66 9.87 11.34 6.82
N ASP A 67 11.02 11.75 6.29
CA ASP A 67 11.53 13.12 6.47
C ASP A 67 10.84 14.13 5.54
N ASP A 68 10.52 13.71 4.31
CA ASP A 68 9.87 14.54 3.29
C ASP A 68 8.61 13.84 2.79
N VAL A 69 7.48 14.18 3.40
CA VAL A 69 6.20 13.52 3.16
C VAL A 69 5.72 13.73 1.72
N ARG A 70 5.94 14.91 1.13
CA ARG A 70 5.52 15.16 -0.26
C ARG A 70 6.32 14.33 -1.23
N ALA A 71 7.64 14.35 -1.10
CA ALA A 71 8.49 13.53 -1.97
C ALA A 71 8.22 12.03 -1.79
N PHE A 72 7.99 11.58 -0.55
CA PHE A 72 7.60 10.19 -0.31
C PHE A 72 6.31 9.81 -1.05
N VAL A 73 5.26 10.63 -0.93
CA VAL A 73 3.98 10.33 -1.60
C VAL A 73 4.08 10.43 -3.11
N TRP A 74 4.79 11.42 -3.66
CA TRP A 74 5.01 11.50 -5.10
C TRP A 74 5.79 10.29 -5.62
N GLY A 75 6.78 9.80 -4.85
CA GLY A 75 7.45 8.55 -5.15
C GLY A 75 6.52 7.34 -5.14
N LEU A 76 5.58 7.27 -4.17
CA LEU A 76 4.57 6.21 -4.12
C LEU A 76 3.63 6.25 -5.32
N MET A 77 3.22 7.44 -5.75
CA MET A 77 2.36 7.63 -6.91
C MET A 77 2.94 7.02 -8.18
N VAL A 78 4.28 7.04 -8.31
CA VAL A 78 5.02 6.44 -9.42
C VAL A 78 5.27 4.94 -9.23
N ARG A 79 5.73 4.54 -8.04
CA ARG A 79 6.21 3.16 -7.79
C ARG A 79 5.12 2.17 -7.38
N GLN A 80 3.96 2.64 -6.91
CA GLN A 80 2.76 1.88 -6.50
C GLN A 80 3.07 0.43 -6.05
N PRO A 81 3.81 0.24 -4.94
CA PRO A 81 4.38 -1.06 -4.61
C PRO A 81 3.37 -2.16 -4.23
N PHE A 82 2.08 -1.81 -4.03
CA PHE A 82 1.02 -2.74 -3.64
C PHE A 82 -0.33 -2.38 -4.27
N SER A 83 -1.36 -3.19 -3.99
CA SER A 83 -2.69 -3.12 -4.62
C SER A 83 -3.52 -1.87 -4.34
N HIS A 84 -3.09 -0.93 -3.48
CA HIS A 84 -3.81 0.33 -3.30
C HIS A 84 -3.07 1.46 -4.03
N LYS A 85 -3.81 2.28 -4.75
CA LYS A 85 -3.24 3.34 -5.57
C LYS A 85 -3.19 4.63 -4.77
N VAL A 86 -2.00 5.07 -4.42
CA VAL A 86 -1.80 6.39 -3.81
C VAL A 86 -1.94 7.46 -4.88
N VAL A 87 -2.80 8.46 -4.68
CA VAL A 87 -3.14 9.45 -5.72
C VAL A 87 -2.96 10.91 -5.28
N ASP A 88 -2.87 11.18 -3.96
CA ASP A 88 -2.59 12.53 -3.48
C ASP A 88 -2.07 12.59 -2.04
N VAL A 89 -1.60 13.78 -1.65
CA VAL A 89 -1.27 14.15 -0.28
C VAL A 89 -1.60 15.60 0.02
N GLU A 90 -2.18 15.86 1.19
CA GLU A 90 -2.49 17.23 1.65
C GLU A 90 -2.07 17.43 3.11
N HIS A 91 -1.63 18.64 3.46
CA HIS A 91 -1.28 18.99 4.84
C HIS A 91 -2.41 19.79 5.47
N THR A 92 -3.12 19.18 6.41
CA THR A 92 -4.25 19.79 7.11
C THR A 92 -3.85 20.30 8.50
N THR A 93 -4.79 20.90 9.23
CA THR A 93 -4.58 21.27 10.64
C THR A 93 -4.36 20.07 11.56
N GLU A 94 -4.87 18.88 11.18
CA GLU A 94 -4.72 17.62 11.91
C GLU A 94 -3.49 16.82 11.46
N GLY A 95 -2.71 17.37 10.51
CA GLY A 95 -1.51 16.74 9.94
C GLY A 95 -1.70 16.27 8.50
N TRP A 96 -0.75 15.45 8.06
CA TRP A 96 -0.69 14.92 6.69
C TRP A 96 -1.76 13.85 6.45
N LEU A 97 -2.50 14.01 5.37
CA LEU A 97 -3.45 13.03 4.85
C LEU A 97 -3.00 12.53 3.48
N ILE A 98 -3.05 11.22 3.29
CA ILE A 98 -2.73 10.54 2.03
C ILE A 98 -4.03 10.05 1.41
N LEU A 99 -4.29 10.41 0.16
CA LEU A 99 -5.46 9.98 -0.59
C LEU A 99 -5.17 8.67 -1.31
N ILE A 100 -6.03 7.69 -1.09
CA ILE A 100 -5.98 6.35 -1.66
C ILE A 100 -7.18 6.15 -2.57
N GLU A 101 -6.93 5.58 -3.75
CA GLU A 101 -7.92 4.98 -4.65
C GLU A 101 -7.81 3.46 -4.51
N ASP A 102 -8.88 2.81 -4.06
CA ASP A 102 -8.97 1.35 -4.05
C ASP A 102 -9.30 0.80 -5.44
N THR A 103 -8.92 -0.45 -5.68
CA THR A 103 -9.09 -1.18 -6.95
C THR A 103 -10.48 -1.77 -7.15
N ALA A 104 -11.45 -1.43 -6.30
CA ALA A 104 -12.85 -1.81 -6.46
C ALA A 104 -13.47 -1.24 -7.76
N ASP A 105 -14.54 -1.88 -8.26
CA ASP A 105 -15.33 -1.38 -9.38
C ASP A 105 -16.78 -1.08 -8.90
N PRO A 106 -17.21 0.20 -8.82
CA PRO A 106 -16.45 1.40 -9.18
C PRO A 106 -15.34 1.74 -8.16
N PRO A 107 -14.30 2.50 -8.56
CA PRO A 107 -13.24 2.90 -7.64
C PRO A 107 -13.76 3.70 -6.47
N HIS A 108 -13.23 3.42 -5.28
CA HIS A 108 -13.55 4.13 -4.05
C HIS A 108 -12.34 4.93 -3.57
N TYR A 109 -12.58 6.17 -3.13
CA TYR A 109 -11.55 7.06 -2.62
C TYR A 109 -11.70 7.25 -1.11
N PHE A 110 -10.58 7.18 -0.39
CA PHE A 110 -10.55 7.51 1.04
C PHE A 110 -9.19 8.06 1.45
N SER A 111 -9.17 8.86 2.50
CA SER A 111 -7.95 9.45 3.05
C SER A 111 -7.49 8.70 4.30
N LEU A 112 -6.20 8.41 4.41
CA LEU A 112 -5.56 7.89 5.62
C LEU A 112 -4.65 8.97 6.22
N SER A 113 -4.57 9.02 7.54
CA SER A 113 -3.54 9.83 8.19
C SER A 113 -2.16 9.23 7.95
N LEU A 114 -1.13 10.06 7.84
CA LEU A 114 0.26 9.59 7.69
C LEU A 114 0.67 8.59 8.80
N PRO A 115 0.37 8.83 10.09
CA PRO A 115 0.70 7.86 11.14
C PRO A 115 0.04 6.50 10.94
N PHE A 116 -1.24 6.47 10.55
CA PHE A 116 -1.94 5.23 10.26
C PHE A 116 -1.31 4.51 9.06
N TYR A 117 -1.02 5.25 8.00
CA TYR A 117 -0.39 4.70 6.80
C TYR A 117 0.96 4.06 7.13
N ILE A 118 1.84 4.76 7.85
CA ILE A 118 3.16 4.24 8.26
C ILE A 118 2.99 2.99 9.13
N GLU A 119 2.11 3.01 10.13
CA GLU A 119 1.88 1.84 10.98
C GLU A 119 1.44 0.63 10.16
N HIS A 120 0.45 0.81 9.29
CA HIS A 120 -0.07 -0.27 8.46
C HIS A 120 0.98 -0.81 7.49
N THR A 121 1.71 0.05 6.78
CA THR A 121 2.70 -0.40 5.78
C THR A 121 3.98 -0.96 6.41
N SER A 122 4.42 -0.44 7.56
CA SER A 122 5.61 -0.96 8.24
C SER A 122 5.35 -2.32 8.91
N LEU A 123 4.17 -2.50 9.52
CA LEU A 123 3.87 -3.71 10.26
C LEU A 123 3.23 -4.80 9.41
N GLU A 124 2.29 -4.44 8.54
CA GLU A 124 1.47 -5.39 7.79
C GLU A 124 1.97 -5.61 6.37
N HIS A 125 2.72 -4.65 5.81
CA HIS A 125 3.37 -4.76 4.49
C HIS A 125 4.90 -4.78 4.56
N HIS A 126 5.48 -4.76 5.77
CA HIS A 126 6.91 -4.90 6.03
C HIS A 126 7.82 -3.93 5.28
N HIS A 127 7.34 -2.71 4.99
CA HIS A 127 8.17 -1.68 4.38
C HIS A 127 9.38 -1.37 5.27
N THR A 128 10.56 -1.49 4.67
CA THR A 128 11.82 -1.14 5.31
C THR A 128 12.15 0.34 5.14
N GLN A 129 13.01 0.87 6.00
CA GLN A 129 13.52 2.24 5.85
C GLN A 129 14.23 2.43 4.50
N GLU A 130 14.99 1.43 4.03
CA GLU A 130 15.70 1.50 2.75
C GLU A 130 14.75 1.66 1.55
N GLU A 131 13.63 0.93 1.55
CA GLU A 131 12.61 1.06 0.52
C GLU A 131 11.96 2.44 0.54
N VAL A 132 11.65 2.94 1.74
CA VAL A 132 11.04 4.27 1.93
C VAL A 132 12.00 5.37 1.48
N ASP A 133 13.29 5.26 1.80
CA ASP A 133 14.32 6.20 1.35
C ASP A 133 14.46 6.17 -0.17
N SER A 134 14.39 4.99 -0.78
CA SER A 134 14.43 4.80 -2.23
C SER A 134 13.21 5.43 -2.91
N ILE A 135 12.01 5.22 -2.37
CA ILE A 135 10.76 5.84 -2.86
C ILE A 135 10.84 7.36 -2.73
N THR A 136 11.27 7.85 -1.58
CA THR A 136 11.42 9.30 -1.31
C THR A 136 12.41 9.95 -2.26
N ARG A 137 13.51 9.26 -2.60
CA ARG A 137 14.48 9.74 -3.59
C ARG A 137 13.85 9.91 -4.98
N THR A 138 13.04 8.94 -5.41
CA THR A 138 12.29 9.06 -6.68
C THR A 138 11.43 10.32 -6.68
N GLY A 139 10.68 10.61 -5.62
CA GLY A 139 9.86 11.82 -5.58
C GLY A 139 10.66 13.13 -5.47
N LYS A 140 11.86 13.11 -4.86
CA LYS A 140 12.75 14.28 -4.82
C LYS A 140 13.34 14.66 -6.19
N GLU A 141 13.41 13.70 -7.11
CA GLU A 141 13.85 13.93 -8.49
C GLU A 141 12.74 14.54 -9.35
N MET A 142 11.54 14.75 -8.81
CA MET A 142 10.38 15.26 -9.55
C MET A 142 10.18 16.75 -9.32
N ASP A 143 9.97 17.49 -10.41
CA ASP A 143 9.67 18.92 -10.39
C ASP A 143 8.16 19.22 -10.27
N PHE A 144 7.31 18.23 -10.51
CA PHE A 144 5.85 18.35 -10.49
C PHE A 144 5.19 17.08 -9.93
N LYS A 145 3.94 17.23 -9.47
CA LYS A 145 3.14 16.11 -8.98
C LYS A 145 2.85 15.13 -10.13
N PRO A 146 3.13 13.84 -9.97
CA PRO A 146 2.81 12.84 -11.00
C PRO A 146 1.31 12.84 -11.33
N PRO A 147 0.94 12.74 -12.63
CA PRO A 147 -0.47 12.69 -13.03
C PRO A 147 -1.11 11.35 -12.68
N VAL A 148 -2.40 11.35 -12.34
CA VAL A 148 -3.16 10.12 -12.00
C VAL A 148 -4.23 9.75 -13.01
N ASN A 149 -4.49 10.60 -14.00
CA ASN A 149 -5.46 10.42 -15.09
C ASN A 149 -4.96 11.04 -16.41
N PHE A 150 -5.72 10.82 -17.48
CA PHE A 150 -5.36 11.28 -18.82
C PHE A 150 -5.35 12.81 -18.94
N GLU A 151 -6.32 13.49 -18.33
CA GLU A 151 -6.45 14.95 -18.38
C GLU A 151 -5.23 15.65 -17.77
N GLU A 152 -4.83 15.23 -16.57
CA GLU A 152 -3.63 15.73 -15.89
C GLU A 152 -2.36 15.42 -16.69
N ALA A 153 -2.22 14.17 -17.16
CA ALA A 153 -1.06 13.77 -17.95
C ALA A 153 -0.96 14.57 -19.26
N SER A 154 -2.10 14.84 -19.90
CA SER A 154 -2.15 15.62 -21.14
C SER A 154 -1.77 17.08 -20.91
N GLN A 155 -2.14 17.66 -19.77
CA GLN A 155 -1.74 19.02 -19.42
C GLN A 155 -0.22 19.10 -19.23
N LEU A 156 0.37 18.20 -18.44
CA LEU A 156 1.82 18.14 -18.18
C LEU A 156 2.63 17.80 -19.45
N TYR A 157 2.08 16.98 -20.34
CA TYR A 157 2.70 16.70 -21.63
C TYR A 157 2.70 17.95 -22.54
N SER A 158 1.61 18.72 -22.53
CA SER A 158 1.50 19.95 -23.34
C SER A 158 2.46 21.06 -22.90
N THR A 159 2.83 21.09 -21.63
CA THR A 159 3.82 22.03 -21.06
C THR A 159 5.26 21.54 -21.21
N GLY A 160 5.47 20.30 -21.68
CA GLY A 160 6.79 19.68 -21.82
C GLY A 160 7.38 19.15 -20.51
N GLU A 161 6.60 19.11 -19.44
CA GLU A 161 7.00 18.60 -18.13
C GLU A 161 7.02 17.06 -18.12
N LEU A 162 6.09 16.43 -18.86
CA LEU A 162 6.03 14.99 -19.02
C LEU A 162 6.68 14.54 -20.34
N THR A 163 7.51 13.49 -20.31
CA THR A 163 8.10 12.92 -21.53
C THR A 163 7.06 12.14 -22.33
N THR A 164 7.33 11.94 -23.63
CA THR A 164 6.48 11.10 -24.50
C THR A 164 6.33 9.69 -23.95
N GLU A 165 7.42 9.09 -23.46
CA GLU A 165 7.41 7.75 -22.88
C GLU A 165 6.53 7.66 -21.63
N ALA A 166 6.53 8.69 -20.79
CA ALA A 166 5.72 8.75 -19.58
C ALA A 166 4.23 9.07 -19.86
N PHE A 167 3.95 9.83 -20.93
CA PHE A 167 2.58 10.16 -21.34
C PHE A 167 1.86 8.99 -22.03
N GLU A 168 2.60 8.17 -22.78
CA GLU A 168 2.04 7.19 -23.70
C GLU A 168 1.10 6.13 -23.06
N PRO A 169 1.34 5.63 -21.83
CA PRO A 169 0.39 4.74 -21.16
C PRO A 169 -0.99 5.37 -20.94
N PHE A 170 -1.05 6.65 -20.54
CA PHE A 170 -2.31 7.37 -20.33
C PHE A 170 -3.10 7.52 -21.63
N ARG A 171 -2.41 7.88 -22.72
CA ARG A 171 -3.03 8.00 -24.05
C ARG A 171 -3.64 6.68 -24.51
N ARG A 172 -2.91 5.57 -24.35
CA ARG A 172 -3.40 4.23 -24.74
C ARG A 172 -4.62 3.80 -23.94
N ALA A 173 -4.64 4.07 -22.63
CA ALA A 173 -5.78 3.75 -21.78
C ALA A 173 -7.03 4.54 -22.22
N HIS A 174 -6.91 5.85 -22.42
CA HIS A 174 -7.99 6.70 -22.89
C HIS A 174 -8.53 6.30 -24.29
N ASP A 175 -7.63 5.98 -25.23
CA ASP A 175 -8.05 5.53 -26.58
C ASP A 175 -8.78 4.18 -26.53
N ALA A 176 -8.38 3.29 -25.63
CA ALA A 176 -9.04 2.00 -25.43
C ALA A 176 -10.44 2.16 -24.81
N GLU A 177 -10.62 3.07 -23.86
CA GLU A 177 -11.94 3.38 -23.28
C GLU A 177 -12.91 3.96 -24.31
N ARG A 178 -12.42 4.86 -25.17
CA ARG A 178 -13.24 5.47 -26.24
C ARG A 178 -13.62 4.52 -27.37
N SER A 179 -12.95 3.37 -27.46
CA SER A 179 -13.19 2.35 -28.49
C SER A 179 -14.16 1.25 -28.03
N LYS A 180 -14.66 1.31 -26.80
CA LYS A 180 -15.72 0.45 -26.25
C LYS A 180 -17.09 1.06 -26.49
#